data_AF-A0A1H7A854-F1
#
_entry.id   AF-A0A1H7A854-F1
#
_cell.length_a   1.000
_cell.length_b   1.000
_cell.length_c   1.000
_cell.angle_alpha   90.00
_cell.angle_beta   90.00
_cell.angle_gamma   90.00
#
_symmetry.space_group_name_H-M   'P 1'
#
loop_
_entity.id
_entity.type
_entity.pdbx_description
1 polymer ?
#
loop_
_entity_poly.entity_id
_entity_poly.type
_entity_poly.pdbx_seq_one_letter_code
_entity_poly.pdbx_strand_id
1 'polypeptide(L)' 'MTTYTGHRVEDHEDFILEQLLPLIVGHAGASDTPTEVVTFACFLTLATILQAKGLGRDVLVRAIDAARLQNHEAPEGVQ' A
#
# COMPACT_ATOMS: atom_id res chain seq x y z
N MET A 1 -22.77 6.46 8.14
CA MET A 1 -21.44 6.30 7.52
C MET A 1 -21.40 4.95 6.84
N THR A 2 -21.28 4.99 5.52
CA THR A 2 -21.49 3.90 4.57
C THR A 2 -20.39 2.84 4.65
N THR A 3 -20.80 1.63 5.05
CA THR A 3 -20.39 0.30 4.56
C THR A 3 -18.90 0.09 4.22
N TYR A 4 -18.12 -0.27 5.24
CA TYR A 4 -17.01 -1.21 5.04
C TYR A 4 -17.63 -2.59 4.73
N THR A 5 -17.57 -3.05 3.48
CA THR A 5 -18.24 -4.27 3.01
C THR A 5 -17.43 -5.56 3.26
N GLY A 6 -16.39 -5.51 4.09
CA GLY A 6 -15.58 -6.69 4.38
C GLY A 6 -14.61 -7.08 3.27
N HIS A 7 -14.33 -6.20 2.30
CA HIS A 7 -13.21 -6.39 1.38
C HIS A 7 -11.90 -6.26 2.15
N ARG A 8 -11.13 -7.35 2.17
CA ARG A 8 -9.80 -7.38 2.76
C ARG A 8 -8.78 -7.00 1.68
N VAL A 9 -7.59 -6.56 2.10
CA VAL A 9 -6.50 -6.26 1.15
C VAL A 9 -6.14 -7.52 0.34
N GLU A 10 -6.24 -8.66 1.00
CA GLU A 10 -6.03 -10.01 0.48
C GLU A 10 -6.96 -10.35 -0.68
N ASP A 11 -8.17 -9.77 -0.75
CA ASP A 11 -9.08 -9.98 -1.89
C ASP A 11 -8.56 -9.29 -3.17
N HIS A 12 -7.55 -8.45 -3.05
CA HIS A 12 -6.93 -7.68 -4.12
C HIS A 12 -5.42 -7.97 -4.28
N GLU A 13 -4.90 -9.00 -3.61
CA GLU A 13 -3.47 -9.33 -3.57
C GLU A 13 -2.89 -9.53 -4.98
N ASP A 14 -3.54 -10.32 -5.83
CA ASP A 14 -3.09 -10.56 -7.22
C ASP A 14 -2.98 -9.26 -8.01
N PHE A 15 -3.94 -8.35 -7.87
CA PHE A 15 -3.88 -7.05 -8.54
C PHE A 15 -2.73 -6.21 -8.00
N ILE A 16 -2.54 -6.19 -6.69
CA ILE A 16 -1.49 -5.40 -6.04
C ILE A 16 -0.10 -5.89 -6.49
N LEU A 17 0.14 -7.20 -6.39
CA LEU A 17 1.45 -7.81 -6.66
C LEU A 17 1.77 -7.88 -8.15
N GLU A 18 0.80 -8.28 -8.99
CA GLU A 18 1.06 -8.59 -10.40
C GLU A 18 0.83 -7.39 -11.34
N GLN A 19 0.11 -6.36 -10.90
CA GLN A 19 -0.24 -5.22 -11.76
C GLN A 19 0.21 -3.88 -11.17
N LEU A 20 -0.19 -3.56 -9.94
CA LEU A 20 0.08 -2.26 -9.35
C LEU A 20 1.56 -2.05 -9.03
N LEU A 21 2.22 -3.01 -8.38
CA LEU A 21 3.64 -2.90 -8.05
C LEU A 21 4.53 -2.80 -9.30
N PRO A 22 4.37 -3.65 -10.33
CA PRO A 22 5.11 -3.50 -11.59
C PRO A 22 4.90 -2.15 -12.27
N LEU A 23 3.68 -1.58 -12.19
CA LEU A 23 3.38 -0.26 -12.76
C LEU A 23 4.16 0.84 -12.03
N ILE A 24 4.22 0.80 -10.70
CA ILE A 24 5.00 1.74 -9.89
C ILE A 24 6.49 1.62 -10.19
N VAL A 25 7.03 0.39 -10.21
CA VAL A 25 8.45 0.13 -10.51
C VAL A 25 8.80 0.57 -11.94
N GLY A 26 7.94 0.27 -12.91
CA GLY A 26 8.14 0.68 -14.30
C GLY A 26 8.15 2.20 -14.47
N HIS A 27 7.26 2.91 -13.77
CA HIS A 27 7.26 4.38 -13.77
C HIS A 27 8.52 4.94 -13.10
N ALA A 28 8.94 4.38 -11.97
CA ALA A 28 10.17 4.77 -11.28
C ALA A 28 11.40 4.65 -12.19
N GLY A 29 11.54 3.50 -12.87
CA GLY A 29 12.63 3.28 -13.83
C GLY A 29 12.59 4.23 -15.04
N ALA A 30 11.41 4.50 -15.59
CA ALA A 30 11.26 5.40 -16.74
C ALA A 30 11.50 6.89 -16.40
N SER A 31 11.32 7.27 -15.14
CA SER A 31 11.47 8.65 -14.66
C SER A 31 12.78 8.91 -13.91
N ASP A 32 13.68 7.93 -13.85
CA ASP A 32 14.95 7.98 -13.08
C ASP A 32 14.72 8.41 -11.61
N THR A 33 13.58 8.00 -11.04
CA THR A 33 13.19 8.34 -9.67
C THR A 33 13.25 7.08 -8.79
N PRO A 34 13.79 7.14 -7.56
CA PRO A 34 13.78 6.00 -6.66
C PRO A 34 12.37 5.44 -6.44
N THR A 35 12.24 4.10 -6.47
CA THR A 35 10.94 3.42 -6.35
C THR A 35 10.22 3.79 -5.06
N GLU A 36 10.94 4.00 -3.96
CA GLU A 36 10.40 4.42 -2.67
C GLU A 36 9.75 5.81 -2.75
N VAL A 37 10.35 6.73 -3.52
CA VAL A 37 9.82 8.08 -3.70
C VAL A 37 8.51 8.05 -4.50
N VAL A 38 8.47 7.29 -5.59
CA VAL A 38 7.24 7.10 -6.39
C VAL A 38 6.16 6.42 -5.56
N THR A 39 6.52 5.36 -4.84
CA THR A 39 5.60 4.63 -3.96
C THR A 39 5.01 5.54 -2.89
N PHE A 40 5.84 6.39 -2.27
CA PHE A 40 5.39 7.35 -1.27
C PHE A 40 4.45 8.41 -1.87
N ALA A 41 4.74 8.92 -3.07
CA ALA A 41 3.87 9.84 -3.79
C ALA A 41 2.51 9.21 -4.13
N CYS A 42 2.49 7.95 -4.57
CA CYS A 42 1.26 7.18 -4.79
C CYS A 42 0.46 7.03 -3.50
N PHE A 43 1.13 6.65 -2.40
CA PHE A 43 0.50 6.52 -1.08
C PHE A 43 -0.15 7.84 -0.61
N LEU A 44 0.56 8.97 -0.69
CA LEU A 44 0.02 10.28 -0.29
C LEU A 44 -1.20 10.68 -1.13
N THR A 45 -1.15 10.42 -2.44
CA THR A 45 -2.27 10.68 -3.35
C THR A 45 -3.49 9.86 -2.97
N LEU A 46 -3.33 8.56 -2.74
CA LEU A 46 -4.41 7.65 -2.35
C LEU A 46 -5.00 8.04 -0.99
N ALA A 47 -4.15 8.36 -0.01
CA ALA A 47 -4.59 8.85 1.30
C ALA A 47 -5.41 10.14 1.18
N THR A 48 -4.99 11.07 0.31
CA THR A 48 -5.73 12.32 0.05
C THR A 48 -7.10 12.06 -0.56
N ILE A 49 -7.21 11.12 -1.52
CA ILE A 49 -8.49 10.70 -2.10
C ILE A 49 -9.41 10.10 -1.04
N LEU A 50 -8.88 9.28 -0.14
CA LEU A 50 -9.66 8.70 0.95
C LEU A 50 -10.13 9.77 1.94
N GLN A 51 -9.27 10.73 2.31
CA GLN A 51 -9.67 11.87 3.14
C GLN A 51 -10.79 12.69 2.50
N ALA A 52 -10.69 12.97 1.19
CA ALA A 52 -11.73 13.67 0.44
C ALA A 52 -13.07 12.91 0.42
N LYS A 53 -13.04 11.59 0.56
CA LYS A 53 -14.23 10.73 0.72
C LYS A 53 -14.75 10.63 2.15
N GLY A 54 -14.15 11.36 3.10
CA GLY A 54 -14.57 11.43 4.49
C GLY A 54 -13.87 10.45 5.43
N LEU A 55 -12.80 9.78 4.98
CA LEU A 55 -11.97 8.98 5.88
C LEU A 55 -11.07 9.89 6.73
N GLY A 56 -11.32 9.90 8.04
CA GLY A 56 -10.53 10.68 8.99
C GLY A 56 -9.07 10.25 9.05
N ARG A 57 -8.19 11.18 9.44
CA ARG A 57 -6.76 10.91 9.65
C ARG A 57 -6.54 9.78 10.65
N ASP A 58 -7.30 9.74 11.72
CA ASP A 58 -7.25 8.71 12.76
C ASP A 58 -7.55 7.31 12.19
N VAL A 59 -8.53 7.20 11.31
CA VAL A 59 -8.87 5.95 10.62
C VAL A 59 -7.73 5.51 9.70
N LEU A 60 -7.16 6.44 8.93
CA LEU A 60 -6.02 6.14 8.05
C LEU A 60 -4.79 5.68 8.82
N VAL A 61 -4.45 6.35 9.92
CA VAL A 61 -3.33 5.95 10.79
C VAL A 61 -3.57 4.54 11.36
N ARG A 62 -4.77 4.26 11.88
CA ARG A 62 -5.11 2.92 12.37
C ARG A 62 -5.03 1.85 11.29
N ALA A 63 -5.42 2.17 10.05
CA ALA A 63 -5.32 1.24 8.93
C ALA A 63 -3.85 0.92 8.59
N ILE A 64 -2.96 1.92 8.62
CA ILE A 64 -1.51 1.73 8.42
C ILE A 64 -0.93 0.86 9.55
N ASP A 65 -1.29 1.14 10.80
CA ASP A 65 -0.84 0.35 11.95
C ASP A 65 -1.32 -1.11 11.88
N ALA A 66 -2.49 -1.35 11.30
CA ALA A 66 -3.05 -2.69 11.09
C ALA A 66 -2.43 -3.42 9.89
N ALA A 67 -1.97 -2.69 8.86
CA ALA A 67 -1.39 -3.23 7.64
C ALA A 67 0.03 -3.80 7.83
N ARG A 68 0.52 -3.92 9.07
CA ARG A 68 1.86 -4.46 9.39
C ARG A 68 2.08 -5.76 8.62
N LEU A 69 3.00 -5.68 7.64
CA LEU A 69 3.63 -6.86 7.07
C LEU A 69 4.11 -7.69 8.26
N GLN A 70 3.71 -8.97 8.31
CA GLN A 70 4.52 -9.91 9.06
C GLN A 70 5.88 -9.86 8.38
N ASN A 71 6.84 -9.15 8.99
CA ASN A 71 8.24 -9.31 8.63
C ASN A 71 8.47 -10.82 8.73
N HIS A 72 8.56 -11.48 7.58
CA HIS A 72 9.22 -12.77 7.52
C HIS A 72 10.68 -12.42 7.82
N GLU A 73 11.03 -12.25 9.10
CA GLU A 73 12.35 -12.63 9.56
C GLU A 73 12.44 -14.11 9.19
N ALA A 74 12.82 -14.39 7.94
CA ALA A 74 13.35 -15.70 7.60
C ALA A 74 14.46 -15.90 8.63
N PRO A 75 14.37 -16.92 9.51
CA PRO A 75 15.40 -17.12 10.51
C PRO A 75 16.72 -17.23 9.74
N GLU A 76 17.64 -16.31 9.99
CA GLU A 76 19.04 -16.45 9.61
C GLU A 76 19.55 -17.69 10.38
N GLY A 77 19.31 -18.87 9.82
CA GLY A 77 19.35 -20.09 10.60
C GLY A 77 18.75 -21.30 9.91
N VAL A 78 19.09 -21.53 8.64
CA VAL A 78 19.26 -22.90 8.16
C VAL A 78 20.60 -22.94 7.43
N GLN A 79 21.50 -23.72 8.02
CA GLN A 79 22.88 -23.96 7.61
C GLN A 79 22.97 -24.60 6.22
#